data_AF-A0A1I4NUY3-F1
#
_entry.id   AF-A0A1I4NUY3-F1
#
_cell.length_a   1.000
_cell.length_b   1.000
_cell.length_c   1.000
_cell.angle_alpha   90.00
_cell.angle_beta   90.00
_cell.angle_gamma   90.00
#
_symmetry.space_group_name_H-M   'P 1'
#
loop_
_entity.id
_entity.type
_entity.pdbx_description
1 polymer ?
#
loop_
_entity_poly.entity_id
_entity_poly.type
_entity_poly.pdbx_seq_one_letter_code
_entity_poly.pdbx_strand_id
1 'polypeptide(L)' 'KWNNEFFVRIGLIPAFWLYYEAQYGYTLENYTQYMKDKQKAKSASRLAKMKERGQEYYTPERVRKMQYAQRLATY' A
#
# COMPACT_ATOMS: atom_id res chain seq x y z
N LYS A 1 3.29 11.19 -5.60
CA LYS A 1 2.21 10.31 -5.09
C LYS A 1 2.37 10.23 -3.57
N TRP A 2 1.34 10.56 -2.80
CA TRP A 2 1.42 10.62 -1.33
C TRP A 2 1.46 9.18 -0.79
N ASN A 3 2.61 8.72 -0.31
CA ASN A 3 2.81 7.39 0.26
C ASN A 3 3.64 7.47 1.55
N ASN A 4 3.67 6.41 2.36
CA ASN A 4 4.37 6.42 3.65
C ASN A 4 5.87 6.73 3.49
N GLU A 5 6.50 6.26 2.42
CA GLU A 5 7.90 6.54 2.09
C GLU A 5 8.14 8.03 1.80
N PHE A 6 7.22 8.68 1.09
CA PHE A 6 7.23 10.12 0.83
C PHE A 6 7.09 10.92 2.12
N PHE A 7 6.17 10.53 3.01
CA PHE A 7 5.96 11.20 4.30
C PHE A 7 7.17 11.09 5.22
N VAL A 8 7.77 9.90 5.30
CA VAL A 8 9.01 9.68 6.05
C VAL A 8 10.14 10.55 5.48
N ARG A 9 10.27 10.64 4.14
CA ARG A 9 11.31 11.44 3.49
C ARG A 9 11.20 12.94 3.73
N ILE A 10 9.99 13.47 3.89
CA ILE A 10 9.77 14.91 4.19
C ILE A 10 9.85 15.22 5.70
N GLY A 11 10.21 14.24 6.54
CA GLY A 11 10.37 14.42 7.99
C GLY A 11 9.08 14.22 8.80
N LEU A 12 7.99 13.75 8.18
CA LEU A 12 6.78 13.42 8.92
C LEU A 12 6.92 12.01 9.53
N ILE A 13 7.25 11.99 10.82
CA ILE A 13 7.47 10.74 11.56
C ILE A 13 6.11 10.13 11.99
N PRO A 14 5.83 8.87 11.62
CA PRO A 14 4.62 8.19 12.06
C PRO A 14 4.67 7.87 13.56
N ALA A 15 3.59 8.15 14.29
CA ALA A 15 3.48 7.81 15.72
C ALA A 15 3.67 6.31 15.99
N PHE A 16 3.22 5.45 15.06
CA PHE A 16 3.47 4.02 15.11
C PHE A 16 4.97 3.71 15.15
N TRP A 17 5.76 4.34 14.29
CA TRP A 17 7.21 4.13 14.28
C TRP A 17 7.85 4.59 15.59
N LEU A 18 7.48 5.79 16.07
CA LEU A 18 8.03 6.38 17.30
C LEU A 18 7.84 5.47 18.52
N TYR A 19 6.69 4.81 18.62
CA TYR A 19 6.40 3.86 19.69
C TYR A 19 7.34 2.64 19.67
N TYR A 20 7.54 2.04 18.50
CA TYR A 20 8.38 0.84 18.37
C TYR A 20 9.89 1.16 18.36
N GLU A 21 10.28 2.36 17.95
CA GLU A 21 11.66 2.83 18.03
C GLU A 21 12.10 2.92 19.50
N ALA A 22 11.30 3.59 20.34
CA ALA A 22 11.61 3.76 21.76
C ALA A 22 11.71 2.44 22.54
N GLN A 23 11.00 1.40 22.10
CA GLN A 23 10.96 0.11 22.80
C GLN A 23 11.95 -0.93 22.26
N TYR A 24 12.21 -0.92 20.95
CA TYR A 24 12.90 -2.01 20.25
C TYR A 24 13.98 -1.55 19.27
N GLY A 25 14.28 -0.26 19.20
CA GLY A 25 15.22 0.29 18.21
C GLY A 25 14.74 0.13 16.76
N TYR A 26 13.41 0.10 16.57
CA TYR A 26 12.79 -0.11 15.27
C TYR A 26 13.14 1.01 14.27
N THR A 27 13.71 0.69 13.12
CA THR A 27 14.12 1.69 12.11
C THR A 27 12.97 2.13 11.20
N LEU A 28 13.12 3.29 10.56
CA LEU A 28 12.14 3.79 9.58
C LEU A 28 12.03 2.87 8.36
N GLU A 29 13.12 2.17 8.02
CA GLU A 29 13.15 1.15 6.97
C GLU A 29 12.28 -0.04 7.35
N ASN A 30 12.40 -0.53 8.60
CA ASN A 30 11.55 -1.61 9.10
C ASN A 30 10.07 -1.21 9.05
N TYR A 31 9.74 0.03 9.45
CA TYR A 31 8.38 0.55 9.32
C TYR A 31 7.89 0.58 7.88
N THR A 32 8.72 1.07 6.97
CA THR A 32 8.37 1.17 5.55
C THR A 32 8.12 -0.22 4.96
N GLN A 33 8.96 -1.19 5.31
CA GLN A 33 8.83 -2.58 4.89
C GLN A 33 7.56 -3.21 5.44
N TYR A 34 7.30 -3.06 6.75
CA TYR A 34 6.08 -3.56 7.39
C TYR A 34 4.82 -3.00 6.73
N MET A 35 4.80 -1.70 6.42
CA MET A 35 3.65 -1.08 5.76
C MET A 35 3.47 -1.59 4.32
N LYS A 36 4.55 -1.85 3.58
CA LYS A 36 4.50 -2.50 2.26
C LYS A 36 3.92 -3.91 2.36
N ASP A 37 4.40 -4.73 3.30
CA ASP A 37 3.95 -6.10 3.48
C ASP A 37 2.50 -6.18 3.94
N LYS A 38 2.09 -5.32 4.87
CA LYS A 38 0.69 -5.19 5.31
C LYS A 38 -0.24 -4.86 4.15
N GLN A 39 0.17 -3.94 3.27
CA GLN A 39 -0.61 -3.57 2.11
C GLN A 39 -0.71 -4.71 1.08
N LYS A 40 0.38 -5.47 0.87
CA LYS A 40 0.41 -6.66 0.02
C LYS A 40 -0.54 -7.74 0.54
N ALA A 41 -0.47 -8.05 1.84
CA ALA A 41 -1.35 -9.01 2.50
C ALA A 41 -2.83 -8.61 2.41
N LYS A 42 -3.14 -7.33 2.66
CA LYS A 42 -4.52 -6.80 2.52
C LYS A 42 -5.04 -6.93 1.09
N SER A 43 -4.19 -6.66 0.10
CA SER A 43 -4.56 -6.78 -1.32
C SER A 43 -4.81 -8.23 -1.71
N ALA A 44 -3.94 -9.15 -1.28
CA ALA A 44 -4.10 -10.59 -1.51
C ALA A 44 -5.38 -11.15 -0.86
N SER A 45 -5.64 -10.80 0.41
CA SER A 45 -6.86 -11.21 1.11
C SER A 45 -8.12 -10.69 0.42
N ARG A 46 -8.10 -9.45 -0.08
CA ARG A 46 -9.22 -8.90 -0.85
C ARG A 46 -9.44 -9.68 -2.14
N LEU A 47 -8.38 -10.02 -2.87
CA LEU A 47 -8.48 -10.83 -4.09
C LEU A 47 -9.07 -12.22 -3.81
N ALA A 48 -8.58 -12.89 -2.76
CA ALA A 48 -9.10 -14.19 -2.33
C ALA A 48 -10.60 -14.14 -2.01
N LYS A 49 -11.03 -13.16 -1.20
CA LYS A 49 -12.46 -12.97 -0.86
C LYS A 49 -13.35 -12.69 -2.07
N MET A 50 -12.86 -11.97 -3.07
CA MET A 50 -13.61 -11.73 -4.31
C MET A 50 -13.75 -13.03 -5.11
N LYS A 51 -12.68 -13.83 -5.19
CA LYS A 51 -12.69 -15.15 -5.82
C LYS A 51 -13.65 -16.12 -5.12
N GLU A 52 -13.65 -16.17 -3.79
CA GLU A 52 -14.60 -16.97 -2.99
C GLU A 52 -16.06 -16.62 -3.29
N ARG A 53 -16.34 -15.34 -3.56
CA ARG A 53 -17.69 -14.85 -3.91
C ARG A 53 -18.05 -15.05 -5.39
N GLY A 54 -17.19 -15.69 -6.18
CA GLY A 54 -17.36 -15.83 -7.63
C GLY A 54 -17.27 -14.51 -8.39
N GLN A 55 -16.73 -13.45 -7.78
CA GLN A 55 -16.60 -12.14 -8.41
C GLN A 55 -15.25 -12.02 -9.12
N GLU A 56 -15.28 -11.73 -10.41
CA GLU A 56 -14.06 -11.40 -11.15
C GLU A 56 -13.44 -10.10 -10.64
N TYR A 57 -12.19 -10.18 -10.20
CA TYR A 57 -11.46 -9.01 -9.73
C TYR A 57 -11.11 -8.05 -10.88
N TYR A 58 -10.87 -8.56 -12.08
CA TYR A 58 -10.50 -7.80 -13.27
C TYR A 58 -11.66 -7.69 -14.25
N THR A 59 -12.69 -6.95 -13.85
CA THR A 59 -13.79 -6.64 -14.77
C THR A 59 -13.32 -5.73 -15.92
N PRO A 60 -13.93 -5.81 -17.11
CA PRO A 60 -13.58 -4.95 -18.24
C PRO A 60 -13.59 -3.45 -17.90
N GLU A 61 -14.57 -3.00 -17.11
CA GLU A 61 -14.63 -1.62 -16.63
C GLU A 61 -13.45 -1.23 -15.74
N ARG A 62 -13.04 -2.14 -14.85
CA ARG A 62 -11.90 -1.89 -13.95
C ARG A 62 -10.61 -1.80 -14.73
N VAL A 63 -10.41 -2.68 -15.70
CA VAL A 63 -9.25 -2.65 -16.61
C VAL A 63 -9.22 -1.33 -17.38
N ARG A 64 -10.36 -0.87 -17.93
CA ARG A 64 -10.47 0.43 -18.60
C ARG A 64 -10.07 1.59 -17.69
N LYS A 65 -10.55 1.61 -16.44
CA LYS A 65 -10.18 2.65 -15.45
C LYS A 65 -8.68 2.63 -15.13
N MET A 66 -8.08 1.44 -15.00
CA MET A 66 -6.64 1.28 -14.77
C MET A 66 -5.82 1.82 -15.95
N GLN A 67 -6.20 1.48 -17.19
CA GLN A 67 -5.54 1.96 -18.40
C GLN A 67 -5.62 3.49 -18.53
N TYR A 68 -6.77 4.08 -18.23
CA TYR A 68 -6.94 5.53 -18.26
C TYR A 68 -6.02 6.23 -17.24
N ALA A 69 -5.96 5.72 -16.01
CA ALA A 69 -5.07 6.25 -14.98
C ALA A 69 -3.59 6.09 -15.36
N GLN A 70 -3.21 4.99 -16.00
CA GLN A 70 -1.84 4.77 -16.48
C GLN A 70 -1.48 5.79 -17.56
N ARG A 71 -2.37 6.04 -18.52
CA ARG A 71 -2.17 7.04 -19.58
C ARG A 71 -1.96 8.45 -18.99
N LEU A 72 -2.75 8.85 -18.00
CA LEU A 72 -2.59 10.15 -17.33
C LEU A 72 -1.28 10.30 -16.57
N ALA A 73 -0.69 9.20 -16.08
CA ALA A 73 0.58 9.25 -15.35
C ALA A 73 1.81 9.34 -16.25
N THR A 74 1.66 9.05 -17.55
CA THR A 74 2.74 9.09 -18.54
C THR A 74 2.86 10.41 -19.30
N TYR A 75 1.89 11.32 -19.15
CA TYR A 75 1.95 12.71 -19.63
C TYR A 75 2.49 13.62 -18.53
#